data_AF-A0AAU7PVE8-F1
#
_entry.id   AF-A0AAU7PVE8-F1
#
_cell.length_a   1.000
_cell.length_b   1.000
_cell.length_c   1.000
_cell.angle_alpha   90.00
_cell.angle_beta   90.00
_cell.angle_gamma   90.00
#
_symmetry.space_group_name_H-M   'P 1'
#
loop_
_entity.id
_entity.type
_entity.pdbx_description
1 polymer ?
#
loop_
_entity_poly.entity_id
_entity_poly.type
_entity_poly.pdbx_seq_one_letter_code
_entity_poly.pdbx_strand_id
1 'polypeptide(L)'
;MLKKKISLFCLAVAFAVLLAAGCGRKQAEDLGGAPSEAAKTETAAVRMERSGTQENEADEIVQEEDMDQSGPGIEAVESEESAGTEKKVEAFAEKIQEAVGDRDLQAFGDLLIYPCVFITGDKETITLNSREDLFKQNPDMVFGDDLMVAVANVDTVSLKMTDKGVTMGEGESKITFQEKTDGSFGITEIRE
;
A
#
# COMPACT_ATOMS: atom_id res chain seq x y z
N MET A 1 -36.64 20.32 18.40
CA MET A 1 -37.10 18.91 18.37
C MET A 1 -35.87 18.02 18.44
N LEU A 2 -35.75 17.26 19.53
CA LEU A 2 -34.61 16.43 19.87
C LEU A 2 -34.86 15.00 19.38
N LYS A 3 -34.01 14.47 18.48
CA LYS A 3 -33.90 13.01 18.26
C LYS A 3 -32.44 12.61 18.06
N LYS A 4 -31.84 12.18 19.17
CA LYS A 4 -30.61 11.41 19.29
C LYS A 4 -30.67 10.15 18.40
N LYS A 5 -29.57 9.82 17.72
CA LYS A 5 -29.19 8.45 17.39
C LYS A 5 -27.69 8.28 17.63
N ILE A 6 -27.40 7.87 18.86
CA ILE A 6 -26.14 7.27 19.28
C ILE A 6 -26.15 5.83 18.77
N SER A 7 -25.14 5.44 18.00
CA SER A 7 -24.81 4.04 17.77
C SER A 7 -23.31 3.86 17.90
N LEU A 8 -22.91 3.76 19.16
CA LEU A 8 -21.61 3.35 19.64
C LEU A 8 -21.46 1.84 19.39
N PHE A 9 -20.63 1.42 18.43
CA PHE A 9 -20.22 0.03 18.30
C PHE A 9 -18.79 -0.10 18.81
N CYS A 10 -18.66 -0.45 20.08
CA CYS A 10 -17.41 -0.86 20.71
C CYS A 10 -17.11 -2.30 20.28
N LEU A 11 -16.04 -2.51 19.51
CA LEU A 11 -15.41 -3.83 19.39
C LEU A 11 -14.16 -3.86 20.27
N ALA A 12 -14.37 -4.12 21.56
CA ALA A 12 -13.29 -4.48 22.46
C ALA A 12 -13.01 -5.98 22.29
N VAL A 13 -11.89 -6.33 21.63
CA VAL A 13 -11.34 -7.68 21.69
C VAL A 13 -10.13 -7.66 22.61
N ALA A 14 -10.38 -8.09 23.85
CA ALA A 14 -9.35 -8.33 24.84
C ALA A 14 -8.59 -9.62 24.47
N PHE A 15 -7.34 -9.49 24.03
CA PHE A 15 -6.41 -10.63 24.03
C PHE A 15 -5.80 -10.77 25.42
N ALA A 16 -6.34 -11.73 26.19
CA ALA A 16 -5.81 -12.13 27.47
C ALA A 16 -4.46 -12.85 27.28
N VAL A 17 -3.41 -12.24 27.79
CA VAL A 17 -2.10 -12.88 28.03
C VAL A 17 -2.27 -13.92 29.13
N LEU A 18 -2.01 -15.19 28.82
CA LEU A 18 -1.83 -16.26 29.80
C LEU A 18 -0.40 -16.79 29.70
N LEU A 19 0.48 -16.21 30.52
CA LEU A 19 1.72 -16.84 30.95
C LEU A 19 1.47 -17.54 32.28
N ALA A 20 1.63 -18.86 32.34
CA ALA A 20 2.25 -19.56 33.47
C ALA A 20 2.23 -21.09 33.29
N ALA A 21 3.32 -21.69 33.80
CA ALA A 21 3.50 -23.06 34.26
C ALA A 21 4.08 -24.10 33.27
N GLY A 22 5.40 -24.24 33.38
CA GLY A 22 6.15 -25.41 32.89
C GLY A 22 7.51 -25.52 33.58
N CYS A 23 7.54 -25.64 34.91
CA CYS A 23 8.75 -26.02 35.65
C CYS A 23 9.02 -27.52 35.42
N GLY A 24 10.18 -27.84 34.82
CA GLY A 24 10.73 -29.20 34.79
C GLY A 24 12.26 -29.15 34.85
N ARG A 25 12.83 -29.24 36.06
CA ARG A 25 14.26 -29.47 36.28
C ARG A 25 14.55 -30.97 36.26
N LYS A 26 15.54 -31.43 35.48
CA LYS A 26 16.71 -32.26 35.90
C LYS A 26 17.32 -33.09 34.76
N GLN A 27 18.65 -33.28 34.91
CA GLN A 27 19.62 -34.13 34.17
C GLN A 27 20.11 -33.51 32.86
N ALA A 28 21.34 -32.99 32.74
CA ALA A 28 22.69 -33.47 33.11
C ALA A 28 23.14 -34.68 32.27
N GLU A 29 24.12 -34.38 31.40
CA GLU A 29 25.18 -35.24 30.86
C GLU A 29 24.80 -36.28 29.80
N ASP A 30 25.16 -36.00 28.54
CA ASP A 30 25.98 -36.96 27.80
C ASP A 30 26.98 -36.24 26.87
N LEU A 31 28.20 -36.77 26.89
CA LEU A 31 29.39 -36.31 26.22
C LEU A 31 29.49 -36.98 24.84
N GLY A 32 29.95 -36.23 23.84
CA GLY A 32 30.84 -36.83 22.83
C GLY A 32 30.55 -36.49 21.38
N GLY A 33 31.62 -36.10 20.68
CA GLY A 33 31.79 -36.38 19.26
C GLY A 33 31.68 -35.18 18.31
N ALA A 34 32.79 -34.49 18.09
CA ALA A 34 33.08 -33.87 16.79
C ALA A 34 33.74 -34.91 15.85
N PRO A 35 34.15 -34.56 14.63
CA PRO A 35 33.40 -34.10 13.44
C PRO A 35 33.67 -35.03 12.22
N SER A 36 33.07 -34.77 11.04
CA SER A 36 33.68 -34.90 9.69
C SER A 36 32.68 -35.25 8.56
N GLU A 37 32.76 -34.41 7.52
CA GLU A 37 32.66 -34.62 6.06
C GLU A 37 31.75 -35.69 5.43
N ALA A 38 30.99 -35.23 4.41
CA ALA A 38 31.13 -35.60 2.98
C ALA A 38 29.95 -34.97 2.21
N ALA A 39 30.16 -33.94 1.37
CA ALA A 39 30.51 -34.06 -0.05
C ALA A 39 29.50 -34.88 -0.89
N LYS A 40 28.68 -34.20 -1.72
CA LYS A 40 28.82 -34.21 -3.19
C LYS A 40 27.70 -33.45 -3.91
N THR A 41 28.16 -32.74 -4.93
CA THR A 41 27.49 -32.10 -6.06
C THR A 41 26.86 -33.09 -7.04
N GLU A 42 26.10 -32.51 -7.99
CA GLU A 42 25.61 -33.02 -9.29
C GLU A 42 24.11 -33.37 -9.32
N THR A 43 23.32 -33.20 -10.39
CA THR A 43 23.31 -32.48 -11.68
C THR A 43 21.94 -32.84 -12.32
N ALA A 44 21.44 -32.04 -13.26
CA ALA A 44 20.45 -32.37 -14.32
C ALA A 44 18.93 -32.47 -14.01
N ALA A 45 18.24 -31.41 -14.44
CA ALA A 45 17.16 -31.31 -15.43
C ALA A 45 16.33 -32.53 -15.95
N VAL A 46 15.15 -32.15 -16.47
CA VAL A 46 14.20 -32.82 -17.41
C VAL A 46 13.00 -33.47 -16.71
N ARG A 47 11.81 -32.84 -16.68
CA ARG A 47 10.72 -32.71 -17.70
C ARG A 47 9.97 -34.03 -17.98
N MET A 48 8.66 -34.06 -17.69
CA MET A 48 7.51 -34.40 -18.58
C MET A 48 6.29 -34.84 -17.73
N GLU A 49 5.18 -34.08 -17.68
CA GLU A 49 3.95 -34.05 -18.53
C GLU A 49 2.81 -34.97 -18.08
N ARG A 50 1.63 -34.38 -17.86
CA ARG A 50 0.26 -34.87 -18.13
C ARG A 50 -0.73 -33.80 -17.64
N SER A 51 -1.86 -33.47 -18.25
CA SER A 51 -2.66 -34.09 -19.32
C SER A 51 -3.61 -33.01 -19.89
N GLY A 52 -4.05 -33.20 -21.13
CA GLY A 52 -4.86 -32.27 -21.95
C GLY A 52 -6.23 -31.84 -21.40
N THR A 53 -6.87 -30.88 -22.04
CA THR A 53 -7.81 -31.15 -23.15
C THR A 53 -8.00 -29.89 -24.02
N GLN A 54 -7.83 -30.04 -25.34
CA GLN A 54 -8.32 -29.14 -26.41
C GLN A 54 -9.82 -29.46 -26.64
N GLU A 55 -10.67 -28.56 -27.13
CA GLU A 55 -10.90 -28.22 -28.54
C GLU A 55 -11.94 -27.07 -28.55
N ASN A 56 -11.65 -25.92 -29.17
CA ASN A 56 -12.08 -25.47 -30.53
C ASN A 56 -13.61 -25.18 -30.62
N GLU A 57 -14.13 -24.16 -31.32
CA GLU A 57 -13.60 -23.18 -32.27
C GLU A 57 -14.74 -22.17 -32.58
N ALA A 58 -14.36 -20.93 -32.95
CA ALA A 58 -14.91 -20.10 -34.05
C ALA A 58 -16.42 -19.72 -34.03
N ASP A 59 -16.92 -18.58 -34.51
CA ASP A 59 -16.40 -17.54 -35.40
C ASP A 59 -17.42 -16.36 -35.45
N GLU A 60 -16.99 -15.28 -36.09
CA GLU A 60 -17.74 -14.25 -36.83
C GLU A 60 -18.38 -13.02 -36.14
N ILE A 61 -17.81 -11.80 -36.25
CA ILE A 61 -17.77 -10.70 -37.27
C ILE A 61 -18.98 -9.70 -37.30
N VAL A 62 -18.58 -8.41 -37.26
CA VAL A 62 -19.04 -7.16 -37.91
C VAL A 62 -20.22 -6.27 -37.44
N GLN A 63 -19.91 -4.95 -37.54
CA GLN A 63 -20.71 -3.70 -37.74
C GLN A 63 -21.01 -2.89 -36.46
N GLU A 64 -20.36 -1.72 -36.23
CA GLU A 64 -20.56 -0.36 -36.82
C GLU A 64 -22.02 0.12 -36.62
N GLU A 65 -22.31 1.25 -35.97
CA GLU A 65 -22.38 2.62 -36.51
C GLU A 65 -22.60 3.60 -35.30
N ASP A 66 -21.76 4.63 -35.13
CA ASP A 66 -22.03 6.04 -35.46
C ASP A 66 -23.41 6.61 -35.03
N MET A 67 -23.40 7.43 -33.97
CA MET A 67 -24.38 8.52 -33.81
C MET A 67 -23.72 9.72 -33.12
N ASP A 68 -23.14 10.59 -33.96
CA ASP A 68 -23.02 12.01 -33.70
C ASP A 68 -24.42 12.65 -33.50
N GLN A 69 -24.66 13.24 -32.33
CA GLN A 69 -25.66 14.30 -32.18
C GLN A 69 -25.14 15.38 -31.23
N SER A 70 -24.66 16.45 -31.87
CA SER A 70 -24.36 17.76 -31.30
C SER A 70 -25.53 18.39 -30.53
N GLY A 71 -25.24 19.02 -29.38
CA GLY A 71 -26.09 19.96 -28.66
C GLY A 71 -25.26 20.83 -27.72
N PRO A 72 -25.41 22.18 -27.71
CA PRO A 72 -24.44 23.08 -27.09
C PRO A 72 -24.67 23.18 -25.57
N GLY A 73 -23.77 22.58 -24.80
CA GLY A 73 -23.65 22.78 -23.36
C GLY A 73 -22.22 23.17 -23.03
N ILE A 74 -22.02 24.44 -22.72
CA ILE A 74 -20.73 25.00 -22.27
C ILE A 74 -20.42 24.55 -20.84
N GLU A 75 -20.13 23.28 -20.59
CA GLU A 75 -19.62 22.82 -19.30
C GLU A 75 -18.55 21.75 -19.52
N ALA A 76 -17.30 22.18 -19.29
CA ALA A 76 -16.09 21.38 -19.12
C ALA A 76 -15.80 20.30 -20.19
N VAL A 77 -15.07 20.71 -21.23
CA VAL A 77 -14.10 19.79 -21.86
C VAL A 77 -12.99 19.53 -20.84
N GLU A 78 -13.29 18.74 -19.81
CA GLU A 78 -12.24 18.00 -19.13
C GLU A 78 -11.62 17.12 -20.22
N SER A 79 -10.44 17.51 -20.67
CA SER A 79 -9.67 16.73 -21.64
C SER A 79 -9.64 15.28 -21.17
N GLU A 80 -9.84 14.33 -22.07
CA GLU A 80 -9.78 12.88 -21.79
C GLU A 80 -8.51 12.50 -20.99
N GLU A 81 -7.42 13.26 -21.19
CA GLU A 81 -6.16 13.16 -20.45
C GLU A 81 -6.29 13.60 -18.98
N SER A 82 -7.02 14.67 -18.68
CA SER A 82 -7.30 15.13 -17.32
C SER A 82 -8.18 14.14 -16.55
N ALA A 83 -9.24 13.64 -17.19
CA ALA A 83 -10.08 12.58 -16.60
C ALA A 83 -9.30 11.28 -16.36
N GLY A 84 -8.32 10.98 -17.23
CA GLY A 84 -7.39 9.87 -17.04
C GLY A 84 -6.45 10.07 -15.85
N THR A 85 -5.93 11.28 -15.67
CA THR A 85 -5.05 11.64 -14.55
C THR A 85 -5.78 11.62 -13.21
N GLU A 86 -7.00 12.14 -13.13
CA GLU A 86 -7.81 12.14 -11.90
C GLU A 86 -8.08 10.71 -11.40
N LYS A 87 -8.45 9.80 -12.30
CA LYS A 87 -8.63 8.36 -11.95
C LYS A 87 -7.35 7.71 -11.45
N LYS A 88 -6.19 8.07 -12.01
CA LYS A 88 -4.89 7.56 -11.52
C LYS A 88 -4.54 8.13 -10.15
N VAL A 89 -4.87 9.41 -9.90
CA VAL A 89 -4.69 10.05 -8.59
C VAL A 89 -5.55 9.35 -7.55
N GLU A 90 -6.82 9.13 -7.83
CA GLU A 90 -7.76 8.39 -6.97
C GLU A 90 -7.22 7.00 -6.64
N ALA A 91 -6.92 6.19 -7.67
CA ALA A 91 -6.42 4.83 -7.49
C ALA A 91 -5.07 4.76 -6.76
N PHE A 92 -4.22 5.78 -6.89
CA PHE A 92 -2.98 5.85 -6.13
C PHE A 92 -3.23 6.22 -4.66
N ALA A 93 -4.13 7.18 -4.40
CA ALA A 93 -4.51 7.56 -3.05
C ALA A 93 -5.17 6.41 -2.27
N GLU A 94 -5.97 5.56 -2.93
CA GLU A 94 -6.53 4.35 -2.33
C GLU A 94 -5.44 3.36 -1.88
N LYS A 95 -4.38 3.17 -2.67
CA LYS A 95 -3.23 2.34 -2.28
C LYS A 95 -2.51 2.89 -1.06
N ILE A 96 -2.42 4.22 -0.95
CA ILE A 96 -1.86 4.88 0.23
C ILE A 96 -2.75 4.59 1.44
N GLN A 97 -4.08 4.74 1.31
CA GLN A 97 -5.03 4.44 2.39
C GLN A 97 -4.92 3.00 2.88
N GLU A 98 -4.84 2.04 1.96
CA GLU A 98 -4.68 0.63 2.29
C GLU A 98 -3.37 0.40 3.06
N ALA A 99 -2.24 0.86 2.53
CA ALA A 99 -0.94 0.66 3.16
C ALA A 99 -0.83 1.36 4.54
N VAL A 100 -1.39 2.57 4.69
CA VAL A 100 -1.41 3.30 5.96
C VAL A 100 -2.39 2.66 6.95
N GLY A 101 -3.57 2.24 6.49
CA GLY A 101 -4.59 1.60 7.32
C GLY A 101 -4.13 0.25 7.89
N ASP A 102 -3.44 -0.54 7.07
CA ASP A 102 -2.87 -1.84 7.47
C ASP A 102 -1.52 -1.70 8.17
N ARG A 103 -0.96 -0.48 8.22
CA ARG A 103 0.39 -0.17 8.73
C ARG A 103 1.46 -1.05 8.06
N ASP A 104 1.25 -1.32 6.77
CA ASP A 104 2.11 -2.18 5.97
C ASP A 104 3.31 -1.38 5.45
N LEU A 105 4.42 -1.42 6.20
CA LEU A 105 5.67 -0.79 5.77
C LEU A 105 6.17 -1.30 4.42
N GLN A 106 5.90 -2.56 4.08
CA GLN A 106 6.37 -3.16 2.84
C GLN A 106 5.61 -2.54 1.67
N ALA A 107 4.27 -2.62 1.68
CA ALA A 107 3.44 -1.99 0.66
C ALA A 107 3.69 -0.48 0.59
N PHE A 108 3.78 0.19 1.74
CA PHE A 108 4.03 1.63 1.79
C PHE A 108 5.36 2.00 1.16
N GLY A 109 6.43 1.25 1.43
CA GLY A 109 7.74 1.46 0.81
C GLY A 109 7.76 1.32 -0.71
N ASP A 110 6.87 0.52 -1.30
CA ASP A 110 6.72 0.42 -2.76
C ASP A 110 6.03 1.64 -3.38
N LEU A 111 5.33 2.44 -2.57
CA LEU A 111 4.66 3.67 -3.00
C LEU A 111 5.59 4.89 -2.98
N LEU A 112 6.78 4.80 -2.36
CA LEU A 112 7.70 5.93 -2.21
C LEU A 112 8.53 6.20 -3.48
N ILE A 113 8.85 7.48 -3.70
CA ILE A 113 9.95 7.92 -4.56
C ILE A 113 11.11 8.29 -3.65
N TYR A 114 12.25 7.62 -3.84
CA TYR A 114 13.45 7.92 -3.09
C TYR A 114 14.33 8.95 -3.83
N PRO A 115 14.90 9.95 -3.14
CA PRO A 115 14.74 10.22 -1.71
C PRO A 115 13.35 10.76 -1.35
N CYS A 116 12.83 10.32 -0.20
CA CYS A 116 11.54 10.76 0.36
C CYS A 116 11.78 11.52 1.67
N VAL A 117 11.06 12.63 1.86
CA VAL A 117 11.10 13.41 3.10
C VAL A 117 10.13 12.82 4.10
N PHE A 118 10.60 12.48 5.29
CA PHE A 118 9.76 12.05 6.41
C PHE A 118 9.88 13.04 7.57
N ILE A 119 8.76 13.61 8.00
CA ILE A 119 8.67 14.50 9.14
C ILE A 119 7.88 13.77 10.22
N THR A 120 8.51 13.57 11.39
CA THR A 120 7.87 12.91 12.54
C THR A 120 6.95 13.89 13.28
N GLY A 121 6.08 13.40 14.17
CA GLY A 121 5.24 14.25 15.02
C GLY A 121 6.03 15.16 15.97
N ASP A 122 7.27 14.78 16.30
CA ASP A 122 8.23 15.64 17.02
C ASP A 122 8.87 16.73 16.13
N LYS A 123 8.45 16.82 14.87
CA LYS A 123 8.90 17.78 13.85
C LYS A 123 10.35 17.59 13.42
N GLU A 124 10.91 16.40 13.66
CA GLU A 124 12.22 16.02 13.12
C GLU A 124 12.09 15.64 11.65
N THR A 125 13.02 16.11 10.83
CA THR A 125 13.04 15.80 9.39
C THR A 125 14.11 14.75 9.08
N ILE A 126 13.68 13.64 8.51
CA ILE A 126 14.48 12.49 8.10
C ILE A 126 14.39 12.36 6.58
N THR A 127 15.54 12.25 5.90
CA THR A 127 15.56 11.90 4.48
C THR A 127 15.71 10.39 4.33
N LEU A 128 14.70 9.73 3.81
CA LEU A 128 14.73 8.32 3.45
C LEU A 128 15.38 8.21 2.07
N ASN A 129 16.59 7.66 1.97
CA ASN A 129 17.29 7.52 0.68
C ASN A 129 16.98 6.19 -0.01
N SER A 130 16.41 5.24 0.73
CA SER A 130 16.15 3.89 0.27
C SER A 130 15.01 3.24 1.07
N ARG A 131 14.52 2.11 0.56
CA ARG A 131 13.55 1.26 1.27
C ARG A 131 14.08 0.75 2.61
N GLU A 132 15.37 0.45 2.69
CA GLU A 132 16.01 0.04 3.94
C GLU A 132 15.97 1.14 5.00
N ASP A 133 16.03 2.42 4.61
CA ASP A 133 15.95 3.53 5.56
C ASP A 133 14.55 3.68 6.16
N LEU A 134 13.51 3.36 5.39
CA LEU A 134 12.14 3.27 5.89
C LEU A 134 12.01 2.13 6.90
N PHE A 135 12.56 0.94 6.60
CA PHE A 135 12.50 -0.22 7.49
C PHE A 135 13.32 -0.09 8.77
N LYS A 136 14.25 0.87 8.84
CA LYS A 136 14.93 1.24 10.10
C LYS A 136 14.04 2.08 11.02
N GLN A 137 12.98 2.69 10.48
CA GLN A 137 12.04 3.47 11.29
C GLN A 137 11.12 2.55 12.07
N ASN A 138 10.65 3.01 13.23
CA ASN A 138 9.60 2.32 13.97
C ASN A 138 8.27 2.46 13.18
N PRO A 139 7.56 1.36 12.84
CA PRO A 139 6.24 1.44 12.22
C PRO A 139 5.27 2.35 12.97
N ASP A 140 5.33 2.38 14.31
CA ASP A 140 4.46 3.25 15.12
C ASP A 140 4.77 4.74 14.95
N MET A 141 5.99 5.08 14.54
CA MET A 141 6.40 6.45 14.25
C MET A 141 6.04 6.85 12.82
N VAL A 142 6.12 5.90 11.86
CA VAL A 142 5.74 6.15 10.46
C VAL A 142 4.22 6.25 10.32
N PHE A 143 3.49 5.33 10.96
CA PHE A 143 2.04 5.26 10.96
C PHE A 143 1.49 5.69 12.32
N GLY A 144 1.83 6.91 12.73
CA GLY A 144 1.25 7.51 13.92
C GLY A 144 -0.26 7.70 13.79
N ASP A 145 -0.95 7.79 14.93
CA ASP A 145 -2.42 7.87 14.99
C ASP A 145 -2.95 9.06 14.17
N ASP A 146 -2.26 10.21 14.23
CA ASP A 146 -2.67 11.42 13.53
C ASP A 146 -2.56 11.26 12.01
N LEU A 147 -1.49 10.63 11.50
CA LEU A 147 -1.36 10.30 10.09
C LEU A 147 -2.44 9.31 9.63
N MET A 148 -2.68 8.25 10.41
CA MET A 148 -3.71 7.26 10.10
C MET A 148 -5.09 7.91 9.98
N VAL A 149 -5.46 8.78 10.93
CA VAL A 149 -6.73 9.51 10.91
C VAL A 149 -6.80 10.49 9.75
N ALA A 150 -5.72 11.23 9.49
CA ALA A 150 -5.65 12.22 8.42
C ALA A 150 -5.86 11.56 7.06
N VAL A 151 -5.28 10.38 6.82
CA VAL A 151 -5.34 9.66 5.54
C VAL A 151 -6.65 8.87 5.37
N ALA A 152 -7.14 8.20 6.41
CA ALA A 152 -8.29 7.30 6.32
C ALA A 152 -9.60 7.98 5.90
N ASN A 153 -9.76 9.27 6.22
CA ASN A 153 -11.01 10.01 5.96
C ASN A 153 -10.98 10.84 4.66
N VAL A 154 -9.90 10.76 3.89
CA VAL A 154 -9.78 11.53 2.64
C VAL A 154 -10.75 10.97 1.59
N ASP A 155 -11.55 11.86 1.01
CA ASP A 155 -12.31 11.59 -0.22
C ASP A 155 -11.35 11.62 -1.42
N THR A 156 -10.94 10.43 -1.86
CA THR A 156 -9.94 10.24 -2.93
C THR A 156 -10.39 10.80 -4.28
N VAL A 157 -11.70 10.85 -4.53
CA VAL A 157 -12.29 11.41 -5.77
C VAL A 157 -12.13 12.93 -5.83
N SER A 158 -12.07 13.58 -4.67
CA SER A 158 -11.95 15.05 -4.57
C SER A 158 -10.52 15.56 -4.71
N LEU A 159 -9.52 14.66 -4.72
CA LEU A 159 -8.12 15.01 -4.77
C LEU A 159 -7.74 15.60 -6.13
N LYS A 160 -6.96 16.68 -6.10
CA LYS A 160 -6.54 17.40 -7.31
C LYS A 160 -5.03 17.47 -7.41
N MET A 161 -4.52 17.20 -8.60
CA MET A 161 -3.11 17.40 -8.93
C MET A 161 -2.80 18.89 -8.98
N THR A 162 -1.70 19.30 -8.34
CA THR A 162 -1.17 20.66 -8.39
C THR A 162 0.28 20.64 -8.87
N ASP A 163 0.88 21.82 -9.09
CA ASP A 163 2.30 21.95 -9.44
C ASP A 163 3.25 21.33 -8.40
N LYS A 164 2.78 21.10 -7.17
CA LYS A 164 3.55 20.48 -6.08
C LYS A 164 3.19 19.01 -5.85
N GLY A 165 2.31 18.45 -6.68
CA GLY A 165 1.71 17.14 -6.47
C GLY A 165 0.33 17.21 -5.83
N VAL A 166 -0.11 16.05 -5.34
CA VAL A 166 -1.35 15.87 -4.58
C VAL A 166 -0.99 15.78 -3.11
N THR A 167 -1.70 16.52 -2.27
CA THR A 167 -1.62 16.41 -0.82
C THR A 167 -2.84 15.68 -0.30
N MET A 168 -2.59 14.59 0.42
CA MET A 168 -3.57 13.72 1.04
C MET A 168 -3.53 13.89 2.55
N GLY A 169 -4.67 14.23 3.14
CA GLY A 169 -4.84 14.41 4.59
C GLY A 169 -5.12 15.85 5.00
N GLU A 170 -5.73 16.00 6.17
CA GLU A 170 -6.12 17.29 6.75
C GLU A 170 -5.29 17.59 8.01
N GLY A 171 -5.06 18.88 8.30
CA GLY A 171 -4.36 19.29 9.52
C GLY A 171 -2.83 19.30 9.38
N GLU A 172 -2.13 18.92 10.46
CA GLU A 172 -0.66 18.86 10.48
C GLU A 172 -0.17 17.62 9.71
N SER A 173 -0.69 16.42 10.01
CA SER A 173 -0.30 15.17 9.34
C SER A 173 -0.85 15.08 7.92
N LYS A 174 -0.01 14.71 6.96
CA LYS A 174 -0.37 14.57 5.54
C LYS A 174 0.68 13.78 4.75
N ILE A 175 0.27 13.29 3.59
CA ILE A 175 1.15 12.67 2.60
C ILE A 175 1.11 13.52 1.33
N THR A 176 2.27 13.77 0.72
CA THR A 176 2.34 14.41 -0.60
C THR A 176 2.94 13.43 -1.61
N PHE A 177 2.27 13.26 -2.74
CA PHE A 177 2.72 12.40 -3.82
C PHE A 177 2.66 13.12 -5.16
N GLN A 178 3.50 12.70 -6.10
CA GLN A 178 3.68 13.35 -7.40
C GLN A 178 3.72 12.32 -8.53
N GLU A 179 3.38 12.77 -9.74
CA GLU A 179 3.54 11.98 -10.95
C GLU A 179 5.04 11.91 -11.32
N LYS A 180 5.49 10.71 -11.67
CA LYS A 180 6.84 10.41 -12.15
C LYS A 180 6.90 10.60 -13.66
N THR A 181 8.11 10.62 -14.21
CA THR A 181 8.34 10.74 -15.66
C THR A 181 7.73 9.59 -16.47
N ASP A 182 7.48 8.44 -15.86
CA ASP A 182 6.83 7.28 -16.49
C ASP A 182 5.28 7.32 -16.42
N GLY A 183 4.69 8.38 -15.86
CA GLY A 183 3.26 8.54 -15.68
C GLY A 183 2.63 7.72 -14.54
N SER A 184 3.46 7.11 -13.68
CA SER A 184 3.06 6.53 -12.40
C SER A 184 3.17 7.55 -11.26
N PHE A 185 2.53 7.31 -10.13
CA PHE A 185 2.61 8.18 -8.96
C PHE A 185 3.55 7.63 -7.89
N GLY A 186 4.06 8.51 -7.03
CA GLY A 186 4.82 8.09 -5.86
C GLY A 186 4.91 9.16 -4.77
N ILE A 187 5.01 8.70 -3.52
CA ILE A 187 5.08 9.54 -2.33
C ILE A 187 6.45 10.22 -2.26
N THR A 188 6.45 11.54 -2.07
CA THR A 188 7.66 12.36 -1.96
C THR A 188 7.83 12.95 -0.57
N GLU A 189 6.73 13.18 0.17
CA GLU A 189 6.76 13.65 1.55
C GLU A 189 5.74 12.89 2.40
N ILE A 190 6.17 12.47 3.59
CA ILE A 190 5.34 11.93 4.66
C ILE A 190 5.48 12.88 5.85
N ARG A 191 4.36 13.33 6.40
CA ARG A 191 4.34 14.17 7.59
C ARG A 191 3.38 13.54 8.58
N GLU A 192 3.92 13.02 9.66
CA GLU A 192 3.18 12.65 10.87
C GLU A 192 2.99 13.91 11.72
#